data_AF-A0A562NSE2-F1
#
_entry.id   AF-A0A562NSE2-F1
#
_cell.length_a   1.000
_cell.length_b   1.000
_cell.length_c   1.000
_cell.angle_alpha   90.00
_cell.angle_beta   90.00
_cell.angle_gamma   90.00
#
_symmetry.space_group_name_H-M   'P 1'
#
loop_
_entity.id
_entity.type
_entity.pdbx_description
1 polymer ?
#
loop_
_entity_poly.entity_id
_entity_poly.type
_entity_poly.pdbx_seq_one_letter_code
_entity_poly.pdbx_strand_id
1 'polypeptide(L)'
;MVNQISPFPPARPSTETSGTTTTNLRGRAHLTPDKQIQGQGQIPPPRARLDENRSETGGFREILEEGFGRVRLPDTIQLVAALEAARDHAGLADKAVPGLGRLVTAVIDDETRKLQRYLDLRGQ
;
A
#
# COMPACT_ATOMS: atom_id res chain seq x y z
N MET A 1 5.93 -1.33 -46.28
CA MET A 1 5.09 -1.96 -45.24
C MET A 1 4.70 -0.86 -44.27
N VAL A 2 3.41 -0.52 -44.18
CA VAL A 2 2.91 0.60 -43.38
C VAL A 2 2.30 0.03 -42.10
N ASN A 3 2.94 0.26 -40.95
CA ASN A 3 2.42 -0.21 -39.66
C ASN A 3 1.26 0.69 -39.21
N GLN A 4 0.05 0.12 -39.13
CA GLN A 4 -1.12 0.79 -38.57
C GLN A 4 -1.05 0.72 -37.03
N ILE A 5 -0.98 1.88 -36.37
CA ILE A 5 -1.08 2.00 -34.93
C ILE A 5 -2.57 2.09 -34.57
N SER A 6 -3.05 1.19 -33.71
CA SER A 6 -4.44 1.17 -33.24
C SER A 6 -4.71 2.36 -32.30
N PRO A 7 -5.85 3.07 -32.41
CA PRO A 7 -6.16 4.20 -31.52
C PRO A 7 -6.58 3.75 -30.11
N PHE A 8 -6.35 4.62 -29.13
CA PHE A 8 -6.75 4.43 -27.73
C PHE A 8 -8.29 4.38 -27.56
N PRO A 9 -8.81 3.65 -26.55
CA PRO A 9 -10.23 3.67 -26.21
C PRO A 9 -10.65 5.02 -25.59
N PRO A 10 -11.94 5.43 -25.71
CA PRO A 10 -12.44 6.69 -25.17
C PRO A 10 -12.48 6.71 -23.64
N ALA A 11 -12.31 7.91 -23.08
CA ALA A 11 -12.42 8.16 -21.64
C ALA A 11 -13.85 7.88 -21.12
N ARG A 12 -13.94 7.30 -19.93
CA ARG A 12 -15.23 7.06 -19.24
C ARG A 12 -15.81 8.41 -18.78
N PRO A 13 -17.13 8.66 -18.91
CA PRO A 13 -17.75 9.84 -18.35
C PRO A 13 -17.81 9.74 -16.82
N SER A 14 -17.30 10.76 -16.14
CA SER A 14 -17.51 10.99 -14.72
C SER A 14 -18.99 11.27 -14.47
N THR A 15 -19.67 10.38 -13.76
CA THR A 15 -21.01 10.64 -13.22
C THR A 15 -20.85 10.99 -11.75
N GLU A 16 -20.86 12.29 -11.49
CA GLU A 16 -21.25 12.85 -10.20
C GLU A 16 -22.71 12.47 -9.94
N THR A 17 -22.98 11.77 -8.84
CA THR A 17 -24.33 11.73 -8.29
C THR A 17 -24.25 11.69 -6.76
N SER A 18 -24.40 12.85 -6.15
CA SER A 18 -24.86 12.98 -4.77
C SER A 18 -26.31 12.47 -4.67
N GLY A 19 -26.62 11.64 -3.68
CA GLY A 19 -27.99 11.18 -3.45
C GLY A 19 -28.10 10.24 -2.24
N THR A 20 -28.68 10.76 -1.17
CA THR A 20 -29.04 10.18 0.12
C THR A 20 -30.23 9.19 0.06
N THR A 21 -30.42 8.38 1.12
CA THR A 21 -31.66 7.63 1.54
C THR A 21 -31.63 6.11 1.24
N THR A 22 -31.53 5.15 2.17
CA THR A 22 -32.32 4.73 3.37
C THR A 22 -33.40 3.65 3.09
N THR A 23 -33.38 2.59 3.93
CA THR A 23 -34.47 1.63 4.30
C THR A 23 -34.64 0.28 3.55
N ASN A 24 -34.03 -0.76 4.16
CA ASN A 24 -34.59 -2.01 4.72
C ASN A 24 -35.77 -2.82 4.10
N LEU A 25 -35.48 -4.14 4.00
CA LEU A 25 -36.26 -5.34 4.43
C LEU A 25 -37.55 -5.77 3.68
N ARG A 26 -37.53 -7.03 3.17
CA ARG A 26 -38.39 -8.19 3.56
C ARG A 26 -39.10 -8.94 2.42
N GLY A 27 -38.95 -10.27 2.41
CA GLY A 27 -39.83 -11.27 1.76
C GLY A 27 -39.15 -12.66 1.65
N ARG A 28 -39.08 -13.50 2.70
CA ARG A 28 -40.07 -14.51 3.17
C ARG A 28 -40.27 -15.65 2.13
N ALA A 29 -39.54 -16.77 2.19
CA ALA A 29 -39.72 -18.00 3.01
C ALA A 29 -40.82 -18.97 2.52
N HIS A 30 -40.43 -20.20 2.15
CA HIS A 30 -41.20 -21.47 2.03
C HIS A 30 -40.15 -22.55 1.64
N LEU A 31 -39.97 -23.76 2.21
CA LEU A 31 -40.78 -24.72 2.98
C LEU A 31 -39.86 -25.60 3.87
N THR A 32 -40.38 -26.13 4.97
CA THR A 32 -39.92 -27.34 5.72
C THR A 32 -41.08 -28.37 5.67
N PRO A 33 -40.98 -29.67 6.10
CA PRO A 33 -39.93 -30.33 6.88
C PRO A 33 -39.57 -31.79 6.45
N ASP A 34 -38.70 -32.40 7.26
CA ASP A 34 -38.54 -33.85 7.53
C ASP A 34 -37.85 -34.78 6.51
N LYS A 35 -36.57 -35.09 6.81
CA LYS A 35 -36.09 -36.48 6.81
C LYS A 35 -35.03 -36.67 7.89
N GLN A 36 -35.32 -37.56 8.82
CA GLN A 36 -34.48 -37.99 9.93
C GLN A 36 -33.20 -38.74 9.47
N ILE A 37 -32.07 -38.25 9.99
CA ILE A 37 -30.92 -38.94 10.61
C ILE A 37 -30.55 -40.36 10.13
N GLN A 38 -29.31 -40.51 9.63
CA GLN A 38 -28.31 -41.47 10.14
C GLN A 38 -26.98 -41.35 9.39
N GLY A 39 -25.88 -41.11 10.11
CA GLY A 39 -24.55 -41.11 9.50
C GLY A 39 -23.48 -40.47 10.36
N GLN A 40 -23.03 -41.20 11.38
CA GLN A 40 -21.68 -41.19 11.96
C GLN A 40 -21.11 -39.83 12.40
N GLY A 41 -21.04 -39.68 13.72
CA GLY A 41 -20.26 -38.64 14.38
C GLY A 41 -18.81 -38.67 13.92
N GLN A 42 -18.45 -37.71 13.08
CA GLN A 42 -17.08 -37.29 12.88
C GLN A 42 -16.98 -35.89 13.47
N ILE A 43 -16.55 -35.84 14.73
CA ILE A 43 -16.07 -34.59 15.33
C ILE A 43 -14.92 -34.15 14.41
N PRO A 44 -15.02 -33.00 13.71
CA PRO A 44 -13.87 -32.49 12.98
C PRO A 44 -12.71 -32.33 13.98
N PRO A 45 -11.48 -32.70 13.62
CA PRO A 45 -10.35 -32.55 14.54
C PRO A 45 -10.32 -31.09 15.02
N PRO A 46 -10.02 -30.86 16.31
CA PRO A 46 -9.84 -29.50 16.79
C PRO A 46 -8.80 -28.87 15.87
N ARG A 47 -9.17 -27.75 15.22
CA ARG A 47 -8.26 -26.97 14.38
C ARG A 47 -6.94 -26.91 15.13
N ALA A 48 -5.90 -27.49 14.52
CA ALA A 48 -4.56 -27.48 15.07
C ALA A 48 -4.34 -26.08 15.65
N ARG A 49 -4.16 -26.01 16.97
CA ARG A 49 -3.73 -24.77 17.61
C ARG A 49 -2.56 -24.31 16.79
N LEU A 50 -2.69 -23.13 16.16
CA LEU A 50 -1.57 -22.49 15.52
C LEU A 50 -0.49 -22.48 16.60
N ASP A 51 0.57 -23.24 16.39
CA ASP A 51 1.73 -23.25 17.27
C ASP A 51 2.08 -21.79 17.56
N GLU A 52 1.88 -21.36 18.80
CA GLU A 52 2.30 -20.06 19.35
C GLU A 52 3.84 -19.97 19.45
N ASN A 53 4.55 -20.71 18.60
CA ASN A 53 5.98 -20.94 18.64
C ASN A 53 6.67 -20.75 17.28
N ARG A 54 6.06 -19.99 16.36
CA ARG A 54 6.86 -19.24 15.40
C ARG A 54 7.37 -18.01 16.11
N SER A 55 8.59 -18.10 16.62
CA SER A 55 9.39 -16.92 16.92
C SER A 55 9.27 -15.94 15.76
N GLU A 56 8.59 -14.81 15.98
CA GLU A 56 8.56 -13.67 15.08
C GLU A 56 9.93 -12.98 15.04
N THR A 57 10.99 -13.75 14.82
CA THR A 57 12.37 -13.27 14.76
C THR A 57 12.63 -12.41 13.53
N GLY A 58 11.63 -12.25 12.65
CA GLY A 58 11.72 -11.45 11.43
C GLY A 58 10.76 -10.27 11.39
N GLY A 59 11.12 -9.21 12.11
CA GLY A 59 10.50 -7.90 11.91
C GLY A 59 10.84 -7.32 10.53
N PHE A 60 10.20 -6.20 10.17
CA PHE A 60 10.45 -5.47 8.91
C PHE A 60 11.94 -5.26 8.60
N ARG A 61 12.77 -5.12 9.64
CA ARG A 61 14.22 -5.03 9.52
C ARG A 61 14.87 -6.28 8.91
N GLU A 62 14.44 -7.48 9.28
CA GLU A 62 14.99 -8.72 8.71
C GLU A 62 14.62 -8.85 7.22
N ILE A 63 13.41 -8.45 6.84
CA ILE A 63 12.96 -8.40 5.44
C ILE A 63 13.83 -7.43 4.62
N LEU A 64 14.14 -6.26 5.18
CA LEU A 64 15.03 -5.29 4.53
C LEU A 64 16.48 -5.82 4.46
N GLU A 65 16.96 -6.49 5.50
CA GLU A 65 18.30 -7.06 5.53
C GLU A 65 18.46 -8.24 4.55
N GLU A 66 17.39 -9.01 4.31
CA GLU A 66 17.38 -10.07 3.29
C GLU A 66 17.33 -9.50 1.87
N GLY A 67 16.50 -8.47 1.63
CA GLY A 67 16.33 -7.88 0.29
C GLY A 67 17.47 -6.96 -0.15
N PHE A 68 18.11 -6.25 0.79
CA PHE A 68 19.12 -5.23 0.48
C PHE A 68 20.50 -5.52 1.12
N GLY A 69 20.64 -6.63 1.84
CA GLY A 69 21.81 -6.89 2.67
C GLY A 69 21.81 -6.02 3.95
N ARG A 70 22.91 -6.06 4.71
CA ARG A 70 23.06 -5.17 5.88
C ARG A 70 23.19 -3.71 5.45
N VAL A 71 22.07 -3.02 5.34
CA VAL A 71 22.03 -1.59 5.05
C VAL A 71 22.07 -0.81 6.36
N ARG A 72 23.16 -0.05 6.57
CA ARG A 72 23.17 1.03 7.56
C ARG A 72 22.67 2.29 6.87
N LEU A 73 21.45 2.69 7.21
CA LEU A 73 20.94 3.99 6.80
C LEU A 73 21.71 5.10 7.54
N PRO A 74 21.98 6.24 6.87
CA PRO A 74 22.49 7.44 7.52
C PRO A 74 21.56 7.92 8.63
N ASP A 75 22.11 8.71 9.55
CA ASP A 75 21.27 9.37 10.57
C ASP A 75 20.25 10.31 9.91
N THR A 76 19.13 10.56 10.58
CA THR A 76 18.04 11.39 10.05
C THR A 76 18.51 12.80 9.66
N ILE A 77 19.42 13.40 10.42
CA ILE A 77 20.00 14.71 10.08
C ILE A 77 20.82 14.64 8.78
N GLN A 78 21.58 13.56 8.61
CA GLN A 78 22.37 13.34 7.40
C GLN A 78 21.47 13.10 6.18
N LEU A 79 20.34 12.43 6.36
CA LEU A 79 19.35 12.23 5.30
C LEU A 79 18.73 13.56 4.85
N VAL A 80 18.38 14.45 5.78
CA VAL A 80 17.86 15.79 5.43
C VAL A 80 18.91 16.58 4.63
N ALA A 81 20.16 16.61 5.08
CA ALA A 81 21.23 17.29 4.36
C ALA A 81 21.47 16.70 2.96
N ALA A 82 21.37 15.37 2.83
CA ALA A 82 21.49 14.70 1.54
C ALA A 82 20.35 15.07 0.57
N LEU A 83 19.12 15.20 1.07
CA LEU A 83 17.96 15.64 0.28
C LEU A 83 18.11 17.10 -0.18
N GLU A 84 18.61 17.98 0.69
CA GLU A 84 18.90 19.37 0.35
C GLU A 84 19.98 19.46 -0.75
N ALA A 85 21.06 18.69 -0.65
CA ALA A 85 22.09 18.63 -1.69
C ALA A 85 21.57 18.02 -3.02
N ALA A 86 20.67 17.04 -2.94
CA ALA A 86 20.03 16.46 -4.13
C ALA A 86 19.17 17.49 -4.88
N ARG A 87 18.65 18.51 -4.18
CA ARG A 87 17.80 19.56 -4.76
C ARG A 87 18.49 20.34 -5.88
N ASP A 88 19.80 20.55 -5.76
CA ASP A 88 20.62 21.24 -6.77
C ASP A 88 20.61 20.51 -8.13
N HIS A 89 20.32 19.20 -8.12
CA HIS A 89 20.26 18.37 -9.32
C HIS A 89 18.87 18.37 -9.98
N ALA A 90 17.84 18.92 -9.35
CA ALA A 90 16.49 18.96 -9.91
C ALA A 90 16.45 19.72 -11.25
N GLY A 91 17.24 20.79 -11.38
CA GLY A 91 17.37 21.53 -12.65
C GLY A 91 18.05 20.71 -13.75
N LEU A 92 18.93 19.77 -13.41
CA LEU A 92 19.51 18.84 -14.38
C LEU A 92 18.50 17.78 -14.82
N ALA A 93 17.69 17.29 -13.87
CA ALA A 93 16.61 16.35 -14.17
C ALA A 93 15.57 16.96 -15.13
N ASP A 94 15.21 18.23 -14.95
CA ASP A 94 14.27 18.93 -15.84
C ASP A 94 14.81 19.11 -17.27
N LYS A 95 16.13 19.32 -17.41
CA LYS A 95 16.79 19.39 -18.72
C LYS A 95 16.76 18.05 -19.46
N ALA A 96 16.87 16.94 -18.72
CA ALA A 96 16.83 15.59 -19.30
C ALA A 96 15.40 15.21 -19.70
N VAL A 97 14.41 15.53 -18.86
CA VAL A 97 13.00 15.26 -19.08
C VAL A 97 12.18 16.46 -18.60
N PRO A 98 11.48 17.19 -19.49
CA PRO A 98 10.68 18.34 -19.09
C PRO A 98 9.63 17.99 -18.03
N GLY A 99 9.61 18.71 -16.92
CA GLY A 99 8.69 18.49 -15.81
C GLY A 99 9.20 17.51 -14.74
N LEU A 100 10.25 16.72 -15.03
CA LEU A 100 10.84 15.80 -14.06
C LEU A 100 11.47 16.56 -12.89
N GLY A 101 12.09 17.72 -13.12
CA GLY A 101 12.67 18.51 -12.05
C GLY A 101 11.64 18.92 -11.00
N ARG A 102 10.42 19.26 -11.44
CA ARG A 102 9.30 19.60 -10.53
C ARG A 102 8.89 18.41 -9.67
N LEU A 103 8.84 17.22 -10.26
CA LEU A 103 8.54 15.99 -9.52
C LEU A 103 9.63 15.69 -8.49
N VAL A 104 10.91 15.80 -8.90
CA VAL A 104 12.06 15.59 -8.00
C VAL A 104 12.01 16.57 -6.83
N THR A 105 11.77 17.86 -7.09
CA THR A 105 11.63 18.87 -6.03
C THR A 105 10.47 18.56 -5.10
N ALA A 106 9.30 18.16 -5.63
CA ALA A 106 8.14 17.83 -4.82
C ALA A 106 8.40 16.64 -3.89
N VAL A 107 9.07 15.60 -4.40
CA VAL A 107 9.46 14.43 -3.59
C VAL A 107 10.48 14.83 -2.52
N ILE A 108 11.49 15.62 -2.86
CA ILE A 108 12.48 16.12 -1.90
C ILE A 108 11.80 16.91 -0.78
N ASP A 109 10.90 17.83 -1.12
CA ASP A 109 10.20 18.66 -0.14
C ASP A 109 9.29 17.81 0.79
N ASP A 110 8.63 16.78 0.25
CA ASP A 110 7.79 15.86 1.02
C ASP A 110 8.61 14.97 1.96
N GLU A 111 9.72 14.39 1.48
CA GLU A 111 10.59 13.54 2.30
C GLU A 111 11.32 14.34 3.39
N THR A 112 11.80 15.55 3.09
CA THR A 112 12.38 16.44 4.11
C THR A 112 11.36 16.76 5.20
N ARG A 113 10.11 17.03 4.84
CA ARG A 113 9.03 17.28 5.81
C ARG A 113 8.76 16.06 6.69
N LYS A 114 8.74 14.85 6.13
CA LYS A 114 8.56 13.60 6.88
C LYS A 114 9.69 13.38 7.89
N LEU A 115 10.94 13.60 7.48
CA LEU A 115 12.10 13.44 8.35
C LEU A 115 12.13 14.49 9.47
N GLN A 116 11.79 15.74 9.16
CA GLN A 116 11.64 16.80 10.19
C GLN A 116 10.56 16.43 11.21
N ARG A 117 9.38 16.00 10.74
CA ARG A 117 8.30 15.52 11.61
C ARG A 117 8.75 14.35 12.50
N TYR A 118 9.54 13.42 11.95
CA TYR A 118 10.09 12.31 12.71
C TYR A 118 11.04 12.78 13.82
N LEU A 119 11.91 13.75 13.53
CA LEU A 119 12.82 14.33 14.53
C LEU A 119 12.05 15.02 15.65
N ASP A 120 11.03 15.81 15.32
CA ASP A 120 10.17 16.48 16.30
C ASP A 120 9.50 15.48 17.26
N LEU A 121 9.05 14.34 16.73
CA LEU A 121 8.42 13.27 17.51
C LEU A 121 9.42 12.49 18.37
N ARG A 122 10.70 12.43 17.98
CA ARG A 122 11.76 11.74 18.72
C ARG A 122 12.37 12.58 19.83
N GLY A 123 12.19 13.90 19.77
CA GLY A 123 12.67 14.86 20.76
C GLY A 123 11.73 15.09 21.95
N GLN A 124 10.57 14.42 21.99
CA GLN A 124 9.63 14.37 23.12
C GLN A 124 9.85 13.09 23.94
#